data_AF-A0A519S4U8-F1
#
_entry.id   AF-A0A519S4U8-F1
#
_cell.length_a   1.000
_cell.length_b   1.000
_cell.length_c   1.000
_cell.angle_alpha   90.00
_cell.angle_beta   90.00
_cell.angle_gamma   90.00
#
_symmetry.space_group_name_H-M   'P 1'
#
loop_
_entity.id
_entity.type
_entity.pdbx_description
1 polymer ?
#
loop_
_entity_poly.entity_id
_entity_poly.type
_entity_poly.pdbx_seq_one_letter_code
_entity_poly.pdbx_strand_id
1 'polypeptide(L)'
;MLLLGTAAARTAALRKANKTSSVYTVTATAYGAVAGQTDSRPFLTADNSRIPRGYGSHTRWLALSRDLLKPWGGPFDFGDKVRVAGISPALDGVYTVHDTMN
;
A
#
# COMPACT_ATOMS: atom_id res chain seq x y z
N MET A 1 -3.98 -43.93 -1.89
CA MET A 1 -3.20 -42.68 -1.92
C MET A 1 -4.19 -41.53 -1.97
N LEU A 2 -4.46 -40.91 -0.81
CA LEU A 2 -5.52 -39.92 -0.63
C LEU A 2 -4.97 -38.54 -0.99
N LEU A 3 -5.37 -37.97 -2.13
CA LEU A 3 -5.08 -36.56 -2.45
C LEU A 3 -6.02 -35.66 -1.63
N LEU A 4 -5.55 -35.19 -0.48
CA LEU A 4 -6.16 -34.05 0.23
C LEU A 4 -5.85 -32.77 -0.56
N GLY A 5 -6.73 -32.41 -1.49
CA GLY A 5 -6.75 -31.10 -2.14
C GLY A 5 -7.13 -29.98 -1.16
N THR A 6 -6.10 -29.40 -0.53
CA THR A 6 -6.01 -28.05 0.08
C THR A 6 -7.31 -27.24 0.17
N ALA A 7 -8.03 -27.37 1.30
CA ALA A 7 -9.05 -26.40 1.73
C ALA A 7 -8.46 -24.99 1.95
N ALA A 8 -7.17 -24.88 2.29
CA ALA A 8 -6.48 -23.62 2.57
C ALA A 8 -6.45 -22.63 1.39
N ALA A 9 -6.35 -23.12 0.16
CA ALA A 9 -6.30 -22.27 -1.03
C ALA A 9 -7.67 -21.62 -1.35
N ARG A 10 -8.78 -22.30 -0.99
CA ARG A 10 -10.14 -21.76 -1.20
C ARG A 10 -10.48 -20.65 -0.19
N THR A 11 -9.93 -20.71 1.02
CA THR A 11 -10.16 -19.71 2.07
C THR A 11 -9.46 -18.37 1.79
N ALA A 12 -8.25 -18.40 1.22
CA ALA A 12 -7.52 -17.18 0.86
C ALA A 12 -8.18 -16.40 -0.29
N ALA A 13 -8.70 -17.12 -1.29
CA ALA A 13 -9.42 -16.52 -2.42
C ALA A 13 -10.76 -15.88 -1.99
N LEU A 14 -11.49 -16.51 -1.07
CA LEU A 14 -12.77 -15.98 -0.56
C LEU A 14 -12.60 -14.77 0.37
N ARG A 15 -11.53 -14.71 1.17
CA ARG A 15 -11.22 -13.54 2.01
C ARG A 15 -10.93 -12.27 1.19
N LYS A 16 -10.39 -12.42 -0.02
CA LYS A 16 -10.06 -11.29 -0.89
C LYS A 16 -11.31 -10.59 -1.46
N ALA A 17 -12.45 -11.28 -1.51
CA ALA A 17 -13.67 -10.80 -2.14
C ALA A 17 -14.53 -9.86 -1.26
N ASN A 18 -14.24 -9.75 0.05
CA ASN A 18 -15.13 -9.05 0.99
C ASN A 18 -14.48 -7.85 1.69
N LYS A 19 -13.54 -7.17 1.01
CA LYS A 19 -12.95 -5.95 1.55
C LYS A 19 -13.97 -4.82 1.44
N THR A 20 -14.58 -4.45 2.55
CA THR A 20 -15.52 -3.33 2.62
C THR A 20 -14.84 -2.07 2.09
N SER A 21 -15.48 -1.37 1.14
CA SER A 21 -15.06 -0.04 0.69
C SER A 21 -15.31 0.98 1.79
N SER A 22 -14.42 1.01 2.79
CA SER A 22 -14.37 2.07 3.78
C SER A 22 -13.68 3.30 3.17
N VAL A 23 -14.31 4.46 3.34
CA VAL A 23 -13.73 5.76 2.96
C VAL A 23 -13.10 6.35 4.21
N TYR A 24 -11.86 6.82 4.10
CA TYR A 24 -11.11 7.45 5.18
C TYR A 24 -10.77 8.89 4.80
N THR A 25 -11.12 9.84 5.66
CA THR A 25 -10.63 11.21 5.56
C THR A 25 -9.28 11.28 6.24
N VAL A 26 -8.25 11.68 5.50
CA VAL A 26 -6.86 11.72 5.98
C VAL A 26 -6.20 13.03 5.57
N THR A 27 -5.15 13.41 6.28
CA THR A 27 -4.21 14.42 5.81
C THR A 27 -3.16 13.74 4.93
N ALA A 28 -3.06 14.14 3.66
CA ALA A 28 -2.10 13.59 2.72
C ALA A 28 -0.92 14.54 2.49
N THR A 29 0.29 14.00 2.44
CA THR A 29 1.51 14.70 2.04
C THR A 29 2.21 13.90 0.94
N ALA A 30 2.96 14.60 0.09
CA ALA A 30 3.83 13.96 -0.90
C ALA A 30 5.29 14.15 -0.47
N TYR A 31 6.09 13.10 -0.60
CA TYR A 31 7.53 13.12 -0.34
C TYR A 31 8.28 12.51 -1.52
N GLY A 32 9.57 12.83 -1.63
CA GLY A 32 10.51 12.20 -2.53
C GLY A 32 11.42 11.23 -1.78
N ALA A 33 11.93 10.25 -2.50
CA ALA A 33 12.99 9.33 -2.06
C ALA A 33 14.35 10.05 -1.93
N VAL A 34 14.46 10.99 -1.00
CA VAL A 34 15.67 11.76 -0.67
C VAL A 34 15.96 11.65 0.82
N ALA A 35 17.24 11.64 1.20
CA ALA A 35 17.67 11.39 2.58
C ALA A 35 17.12 12.37 3.64
N GLY A 36 16.61 13.55 3.23
CA GLY A 36 15.93 14.49 4.14
C GLY A 36 14.45 14.17 4.40
N GLN A 37 13.89 13.20 3.69
CA GLN A 37 12.49 12.77 3.78
C GLN A 37 12.36 11.25 4.02
N THR A 38 13.47 10.53 4.07
CA THR A 38 13.53 9.07 4.25
C THR A 38 14.57 8.69 5.31
N ASP A 39 14.59 7.41 5.67
CA ASP A 39 15.69 6.83 6.43
C ASP A 39 16.97 6.67 5.56
N SER A 40 17.95 5.91 6.07
CA SER A 40 19.24 5.67 5.41
C SER A 40 19.16 4.91 4.08
N ARG A 41 17.98 4.44 3.65
CA ARG A 41 17.77 3.70 2.40
C ARG A 41 16.59 4.27 1.61
N PRO A 42 16.71 5.48 1.03
CA PRO A 42 15.61 6.21 0.39
C PRO A 42 14.81 5.46 -0.68
N PHE A 43 15.44 4.49 -1.35
CA PHE A 43 14.84 3.76 -2.46
C PHE A 43 14.25 2.40 -2.07
N LEU A 44 14.29 2.01 -0.80
CA LEU A 44 13.75 0.74 -0.31
C LEU A 44 12.53 1.02 0.56
N THR A 45 11.37 0.53 0.13
CA THR A 45 10.11 0.71 0.86
C THR A 45 9.94 -0.33 1.98
N ALA A 46 8.98 -0.11 2.88
CA ALA A 46 8.69 -1.01 3.99
C ALA A 46 8.33 -2.45 3.56
N ASP A 47 7.78 -2.64 2.37
CA ASP A 47 7.51 -3.96 1.79
C ASP A 47 8.72 -4.59 1.06
N ASN A 48 9.90 -3.97 1.15
CA ASN A 48 11.14 -4.30 0.42
C ASN A 48 11.09 -4.10 -1.10
N SER A 49 10.11 -3.38 -1.64
CA SER A 49 10.12 -2.94 -3.03
C SER A 49 11.18 -1.86 -3.26
N ARG A 50 11.71 -1.79 -4.49
CA ARG A 50 12.69 -0.78 -4.87
C ARG A 50 12.05 0.28 -5.75
N ILE A 51 12.10 1.54 -5.31
CA ILE A 51 11.57 2.68 -6.06
C ILE A 51 12.33 2.78 -7.41
N PRO A 52 11.61 2.83 -8.55
CA PRO A 52 12.24 2.86 -9.86
C PRO A 52 12.98 4.19 -10.10
N ARG A 53 13.99 4.15 -10.96
CA ARG A 53 14.68 5.37 -11.41
C ARG A 53 13.72 6.24 -12.23
N GLY A 54 13.74 7.55 -12.02
CA GLY A 54 12.81 8.48 -12.68
C GLY A 54 11.39 8.45 -12.09
N TYR A 55 11.25 8.04 -10.82
CA TYR A 55 9.96 8.09 -10.13
C TYR A 55 9.44 9.53 -10.04
N GLY A 56 8.13 9.64 -9.91
CA GLY A 56 7.43 10.92 -9.73
C GLY A 56 5.98 10.67 -9.39
N SER A 57 5.12 11.67 -9.59
CA SER A 57 3.68 11.54 -9.33
C SER A 57 3.04 10.35 -10.09
N HIS A 58 3.53 10.02 -11.28
CA HIS A 58 3.05 8.90 -12.09
C HIS A 58 3.37 7.50 -11.53
N THR A 59 4.32 7.37 -10.60
CA THR A 59 4.66 6.06 -9.99
C THR A 59 3.51 5.51 -9.15
N ARG A 60 2.64 6.38 -8.62
CA ARG A 60 1.42 6.03 -7.87
C ARG A 60 1.66 5.01 -6.74
N TRP A 61 2.74 5.20 -5.99
CA TRP A 61 3.01 4.44 -4.76
C TRP A 61 2.54 5.23 -3.55
N LEU A 62 2.04 4.52 -2.55
CA LEU A 62 1.46 5.10 -1.35
C LEU A 62 2.15 4.56 -0.10
N ALA A 63 2.47 5.49 0.80
CA ALA A 63 2.81 5.20 2.18
C ALA A 63 1.57 5.39 3.05
N LEU A 64 1.31 4.47 3.98
CA LEU A 64 0.23 4.60 4.95
C LEU A 64 0.78 4.77 6.37
N SER A 65 -0.01 5.38 7.25
CA SER A 65 0.25 5.33 8.69
C SER A 65 0.22 3.88 9.18
N ARG A 66 1.04 3.60 10.19
CA ARG A 66 1.21 2.25 10.75
C ARG A 66 -0.11 1.60 11.18
N ASP A 67 -0.98 2.35 11.84
CA ASP A 67 -2.30 1.91 12.33
C ASP A 67 -3.29 1.54 11.22
N LEU A 68 -3.03 1.96 9.98
CA LEU A 68 -3.83 1.58 8.81
C LEU A 68 -3.35 0.25 8.19
N LEU A 69 -2.19 -0.26 8.57
CA LEU A 69 -1.62 -1.48 8.01
C LEU A 69 -1.92 -2.72 8.88
N LYS A 70 -2.21 -3.85 8.23
CA LYS A 70 -2.56 -5.14 8.85
C LYS A 70 -1.56 -5.64 9.90
N PRO A 71 -0.23 -5.52 9.73
CA PRO A 71 0.72 -5.94 10.75
C PRO A 71 0.52 -5.22 12.10
N TRP A 72 -0.18 -4.08 12.12
CA TRP A 72 -0.50 -3.30 13.31
C TRP A 72 -2.00 -3.18 13.59
N GLY A 73 -2.81 -4.08 13.02
CA GLY A 73 -4.26 -4.14 13.28
C GLY A 73 -5.12 -3.30 12.34
N GLY A 74 -4.52 -2.63 11.36
CA GLY A 74 -5.24 -1.87 10.35
C GLY A 74 -5.88 -2.73 9.25
N PRO A 75 -6.66 -2.12 8.35
CA PRO A 75 -7.41 -2.85 7.32
C PRO A 75 -6.63 -3.09 6.00
N PHE A 76 -5.47 -2.45 5.79
CA PHE A 76 -4.73 -2.51 4.53
C PHE A 76 -3.49 -3.43 4.60
N ASP A 77 -3.24 -4.18 3.54
CA ASP A 77 -2.01 -4.92 3.29
C ASP A 77 -1.09 -4.12 2.35
N PHE A 78 0.21 -4.40 2.40
CA PHE A 78 1.11 -4.04 1.30
C PHE A 78 0.66 -4.71 0.00
N GLY A 79 0.77 -3.99 -1.11
CA GLY A 79 0.30 -4.38 -2.44
C GLY A 79 -1.17 -4.08 -2.72
N ASP A 80 -1.93 -3.58 -1.74
CA ASP A 80 -3.31 -3.14 -1.97
C ASP A 80 -3.40 -1.93 -2.90
N LYS A 81 -4.46 -1.90 -3.71
CA LYS A 81 -4.81 -0.72 -4.51
C LYS A 81 -5.85 0.12 -3.78
N VAL A 82 -5.56 1.41 -3.60
CA VAL A 82 -6.43 2.37 -2.93
C VAL A 82 -6.73 3.53 -3.88
N ARG A 83 -8.00 3.95 -3.95
CA ARG A 83 -8.38 5.15 -4.69
C ARG A 83 -8.22 6.37 -3.78
N VAL A 84 -7.43 7.34 -4.23
CA VAL A 84 -7.20 8.63 -3.60
C VAL A 84 -7.93 9.70 -4.41
N ALA A 85 -8.66 10.57 -3.71
CA ALA A 85 -9.40 11.68 -4.32
C ALA A 85 -9.38 12.89 -3.39
N GLY A 86 -9.46 14.09 -3.97
CA GLY A 86 -9.54 15.35 -3.22
C GLY A 86 -8.18 15.99 -2.88
N ILE A 87 -7.08 15.51 -3.46
CA ILE A 87 -5.77 16.19 -3.36
C ILE A 87 -5.65 17.23 -4.48
N SER A 88 -5.75 16.78 -5.73
CA SER A 88 -5.78 17.62 -6.94
C SER A 88 -6.01 16.74 -8.17
N PRO A 89 -6.48 17.29 -9.31
CA PRO A 89 -6.64 16.50 -10.54
C PRO A 89 -5.38 15.74 -11.00
N ALA A 90 -4.19 16.25 -10.69
CA ALA A 90 -2.92 15.61 -11.06
C ALA A 90 -2.50 14.47 -10.10
N LEU A 91 -2.97 14.49 -8.86
CA LEU A 91 -2.60 13.54 -7.80
C LEU A 91 -3.74 12.58 -7.43
N ASP A 92 -4.96 12.88 -7.80
CA ASP A 92 -6.07 11.95 -7.65
C ASP A 92 -5.87 10.73 -8.57
N GLY A 93 -6.21 9.54 -8.08
CA GLY A 93 -5.95 8.31 -8.82
C GLY A 93 -5.94 7.06 -7.96
N VAL A 94 -5.52 5.95 -8.56
CA VAL A 94 -5.35 4.68 -7.86
C VAL A 94 -3.87 4.48 -7.55
N TYR A 95 -3.57 4.19 -6.30
CA TYR A 95 -2.23 3.99 -5.79
C TYR A 95 -2.04 2.57 -5.27
N THR A 96 -0.80 2.09 -5.29
CA THR A 96 -0.43 0.81 -4.67
C THR A 96 0.32 1.06 -3.36
N VAL A 97 -0.12 0.43 -2.27
CA VAL A 97 0.50 0.53 -0.96
C VAL A 97 1.83 -0.22 -0.97
N HIS A 98 2.94 0.49 -0.84
CA HIS A 98 4.28 -0.12 -0.79
C HIS A 98 5.05 0.24 0.48
N ASP A 99 4.66 1.32 1.15
CA ASP A 99 5.46 1.91 2.21
C ASP A 99 4.65 2.20 3.48
N THR A 100 5.36 2.45 4.58
CA THR A 100 4.76 2.85 5.86
C THR A 100 5.43 4.10 6.40
N MET A 101 4.63 4.99 6.95
CA MET A 101 5.13 6.07 7.81
C MET A 101 5.43 5.49 9.20
N ASN A 102 6.45 6.04 9.87
CA ASN A 102 6.83 5.65 11.23
C ASN A 102 6.05 6.46 12.28
#